data_AF-B6RAW4-F1
#
_entry.id   AF-B6RAW4-F1
#
_cell.length_a   1.000
_cell.length_b   1.000
_cell.length_c   1.000
_cell.angle_alpha   90.00
_cell.angle_beta   90.00
_cell.angle_gamma   90.00
#
_symmetry.space_group_name_H-M   'P 1'
#
loop_
_entity.id
_entity.type
_entity.pdbx_description
1 polymer ?
#
loop_
_entity_poly.entity_id
_entity_poly.type
_entity_poly.pdbx_seq_one_letter_code
_entity_poly.pdbx_strand_id
1 'polypeptide(L)'
;QIKMRERSLSGYYDIYPVKNPVKVWCDMESDGGGWTVIQRRTSYEVNDDNFEKGIGYYERGFQATGSSYWIGLDNLHALTSFSNNQQALRIELKKQGAPKATVLPYHKFSVGSKKENYKLAIDEYDSPKGYDALSYH
;
A
#
# COMPACT_ATOMS: atom_id res chain seq x y z
N GLN A 1 6.58 -8.70 13.46
CA GLN A 1 5.16 -8.57 13.06
C GLN A 1 4.38 -8.03 14.24
N ILE A 2 3.72 -6.88 14.12
CA ILE A 2 2.84 -6.37 15.17
C ILE A 2 1.70 -7.39 15.27
N LYS A 3 1.77 -8.27 16.27
CA LYS A 3 0.68 -9.18 16.62
C LYS A 3 -0.48 -8.28 17.02
N MET A 4 -1.63 -8.39 16.33
CA MET A 4 -2.84 -7.65 16.68
C MET A 4 -3.05 -7.81 18.20
N ARG A 5 -2.88 -6.74 18.96
CA ARG A 5 -3.38 -6.72 20.33
C ARG A 5 -4.87 -6.50 20.19
N GLU A 6 -5.67 -7.17 21.02
CA GLU A 6 -7.15 -7.27 20.89
C GLU A 6 -7.91 -5.92 20.88
N ARG A 7 -7.22 -4.76 20.88
CA ARG A 7 -7.79 -3.40 20.84
C ARG A 7 -6.90 -2.38 20.11
N SER A 8 -6.31 -2.74 18.98
CA SER A 8 -5.60 -1.75 18.14
C SER A 8 -6.60 -0.88 17.39
N LEU A 9 -6.47 0.45 17.48
CA LEU A 9 -7.27 1.42 16.71
C LEU A 9 -6.52 1.85 15.46
N SER A 10 -7.26 2.28 14.44
CA SER A 10 -6.67 2.88 13.25
C SER A 10 -5.85 4.12 13.63
N GLY A 11 -4.65 4.26 13.06
CA GLY A 11 -3.76 5.34 13.44
C GLY A 11 -2.35 5.19 12.88
N TYR A 12 -1.48 6.13 13.25
CA TYR A 12 -0.08 6.04 12.86
C TYR A 12 0.71 5.15 13.80
N TYR A 13 1.48 4.23 13.23
CA TYR A 13 2.39 3.34 13.94
C TYR A 13 3.77 3.37 13.28
N ASP A 14 4.81 3.16 14.08
CA ASP A 14 6.15 2.91 13.56
C ASP A 14 6.31 1.40 13.30
N ILE A 15 6.60 1.05 12.05
CA ILE A 15 6.93 -0.31 11.65
C ILE A 15 8.40 -0.39 11.25
N TYR A 16 8.97 -1.60 11.29
CA TYR A 16 10.37 -1.85 10.96
C TYR A 16 10.48 -2.90 9.83
N PRO A 17 10.19 -2.52 8.55
CA PRO A 17 10.35 -3.43 7.42
C PRO A 17 11.82 -3.81 7.20
N VAL A 18 12.71 -2.86 7.43
CA VAL A 18 14.16 -2.97 7.30
C VAL A 18 14.83 -2.50 8.61
N LYS A 19 15.95 -1.78 8.55
CA LYS A 19 16.66 -1.29 9.74
C LYS A 19 16.01 -0.08 10.41
N ASN A 20 15.52 0.88 9.63
CA ASN A 20 14.97 2.13 10.15
C ASN A 20 13.45 2.06 10.28
N PRO A 21 12.86 2.69 11.31
CA PRO A 21 11.42 2.77 11.43
C PRO A 21 10.81 3.59 10.29
N VAL A 22 9.63 3.18 9.85
CA VAL A 22 8.79 3.92 8.93
C VAL A 22 7.44 4.15 9.61
N LYS A 23 7.04 5.42 9.70
CA LYS A 23 5.74 5.80 10.23
C LYS A 23 4.66 5.60 9.15
N VAL A 24 3.72 4.71 9.41
CA VAL A 24 2.65 4.33 8.48
C VAL A 24 1.29 4.49 9.13
N TRP A 25 0.25 4.72 8.32
CA TRP A 25 -1.12 4.56 8.80
C TRP A 25 -1.47 3.08 8.78
N CYS A 26 -1.88 2.53 9.92
CA CYS A 26 -2.46 1.21 10.01
C CYS A 26 -3.98 1.34 10.11
N ASP A 27 -4.69 0.68 9.20
CA ASP A 27 -6.14 0.51 9.28
C ASP A 27 -6.43 -0.78 10.05
N MET A 28 -7.02 -0.60 11.23
CA MET A 28 -7.33 -1.68 12.17
C MET A 28 -8.83 -2.02 12.20
N GLU A 29 -9.61 -1.45 11.28
CA GLU A 29 -11.08 -1.53 11.27
C GLU A 29 -11.60 -2.22 10.00
N SER A 30 -11.04 -1.89 8.83
CA SER A 30 -11.48 -2.46 7.56
C SER A 30 -11.13 -3.94 7.47
N ASP A 31 -12.12 -4.77 7.12
CA ASP A 31 -11.93 -6.20 6.82
C ASP A 31 -11.14 -6.96 7.91
N GLY A 32 -11.50 -6.72 9.18
CA GLY A 32 -10.83 -7.35 10.32
C GLY A 32 -9.52 -6.67 10.75
N GLY A 33 -9.07 -5.65 10.03
CA GLY A 33 -7.94 -4.80 10.39
C GLY A 33 -6.56 -5.41 10.09
N GLY A 34 -5.50 -4.72 10.52
CA GLY A 34 -4.12 -5.14 10.30
C GLY A 34 -3.53 -4.68 8.95
N TRP A 35 -4.20 -3.77 8.26
CA TRP A 35 -3.75 -3.24 6.99
C TRP A 35 -2.71 -2.15 7.21
N THR A 36 -1.57 -2.28 6.55
CA THR A 36 -0.58 -1.19 6.44
C THR A 36 -0.88 -0.40 5.17
N VAL A 37 -1.16 0.90 5.28
CA VAL A 37 -1.33 1.76 4.11
C VAL A 37 0.04 2.01 3.48
N ILE A 38 0.21 1.57 2.24
CA ILE A 38 1.48 1.66 1.49
C ILE A 38 1.52 2.85 0.53
N GLN A 39 0.36 3.36 0.13
CA GLN A 39 0.19 4.51 -0.75
C GLN A 39 -1.13 5.21 -0.40
N ARG A 40 -1.12 6.54 -0.36
CA ARG A 40 -2.36 7.34 -0.27
C ARG A 40 -2.28 8.54 -1.20
N ARG A 41 -3.37 8.81 -1.94
CA ARG A 41 -3.62 10.07 -2.66
C ARG A 41 -4.81 10.79 -2.05
N THR A 42 -4.74 12.11 -1.97
CA THR A 42 -5.86 12.98 -1.54
C THR A 42 -6.17 14.03 -2.62
N SER A 43 -7.24 14.81 -2.43
CA SER A 43 -7.65 15.84 -3.41
C SER A 43 -6.63 16.97 -3.60
N TYR A 44 -5.62 17.08 -2.73
CA TYR A 44 -4.55 18.07 -2.86
C TYR A 44 -3.58 17.77 -4.01
N GLU A 45 -3.52 16.52 -4.45
CA GLU A 45 -2.64 16.06 -5.54
C GLU A 45 -3.09 16.46 -6.95
N VAL A 46 -4.30 16.99 -7.11
CA VAL A 46 -4.83 17.39 -8.43
C VAL A 46 -4.06 18.59 -9.01
N ASN A 47 -3.40 19.38 -8.16
CA ASN A 47 -2.77 20.65 -8.52
C ASN A 47 -1.24 20.63 -8.38
N ASP A 48 -0.62 19.46 -8.20
CA ASP A 48 0.81 19.35 -7.85
C ASP A 48 1.49 18.15 -8.55
N ASP A 49 2.81 18.22 -8.72
CA ASP A 49 3.68 17.21 -9.35
C ASP A 49 4.35 16.28 -8.31
N ASN A 50 3.75 16.19 -7.12
CA ASN A 50 4.35 15.50 -5.96
C ASN A 50 4.63 14.01 -6.16
N PHE A 51 3.99 13.36 -7.14
CA PHE A 51 4.27 11.98 -7.51
C PHE A 51 5.11 11.86 -8.79
N GLU A 52 5.45 12.96 -9.45
CA GLU A 52 6.39 12.98 -10.58
C GLU A 52 7.83 13.03 -10.05
N LYS A 53 8.25 11.94 -9.40
CA LYS A 53 9.58 11.85 -8.77
C LYS A 53 10.46 10.83 -9.49
N GLY A 54 11.77 11.06 -9.48
CA GLY A 54 12.75 10.10 -9.99
C GLY A 54 12.81 8.81 -9.16
N ILE A 55 13.34 7.74 -9.75
CA ILE A 55 13.35 6.38 -9.16
C ILE A 55 13.86 6.34 -7.72
N GLY A 56 14.90 7.10 -7.38
CA GLY A 56 15.44 7.12 -6.02
C GLY A 56 14.44 7.56 -4.95
N TYR A 57 13.41 8.36 -5.28
CA TYR A 57 12.31 8.70 -4.37
C TYR A 57 11.35 7.52 -4.22
N TYR A 58 11.03 6.84 -5.32
CA TYR A 58 10.19 5.65 -5.30
C TYR A 58 10.84 4.48 -4.56
N GLU A 59 12.16 4.35 -4.59
CA GLU A 59 12.89 3.34 -3.82
C GLU A 59 12.76 3.58 -2.31
N ARG A 60 13.07 4.80 -1.87
CA ARG A 60 13.12 5.15 -0.43
C ARG A 60 11.78 5.54 0.20
N GLY A 61 10.79 5.92 -0.60
CA GLY A 61 9.52 6.50 -0.14
C GLY A 61 9.55 8.03 -0.03
N PHE A 62 8.37 8.63 0.05
CA PHE A 62 8.20 10.07 0.22
C PHE A 62 6.82 10.42 0.77
N GLN A 63 6.74 11.57 1.44
CA GLN A 63 5.49 12.24 1.80
C GLN A 63 5.21 13.36 0.79
N ALA A 64 3.94 13.66 0.61
CA ALA A 64 3.43 14.69 -0.26
C ALA A 64 2.35 15.51 0.45
N THR A 65 1.86 16.55 -0.22
CA THR A 65 0.85 17.46 0.35
C THR A 65 -0.45 16.73 0.68
N GLY A 66 -1.23 17.30 1.61
CA GLY A 66 -2.53 16.73 2.00
C GLY A 66 -2.44 15.34 2.62
N SER A 67 -1.31 14.99 3.23
CA SER A 67 -1.03 13.67 3.82
C SER A 67 -0.98 12.52 2.79
N SER A 68 -0.81 12.82 1.51
CA SER A 68 -0.48 11.81 0.49
C SER A 68 0.92 11.26 0.74
N TYR A 69 1.17 10.00 0.42
CA TYR A 69 2.52 9.43 0.55
C TYR A 69 2.69 8.13 -0.24
N TRP A 70 3.95 7.74 -0.39
CA TRP A 70 4.42 6.46 -0.90
C TRP A 70 5.42 5.85 0.10
N ILE A 71 5.22 4.59 0.48
CA ILE A 71 6.04 3.93 1.50
C ILE A 71 7.48 3.61 1.04
N GLY A 72 7.72 3.47 -0.27
CA GLY A 72 9.01 3.07 -0.83
C GLY A 72 9.07 1.62 -1.30
N LEU A 73 9.69 1.37 -2.45
CA LEU A 73 9.85 0.04 -3.04
C LEU A 73 10.74 -0.87 -2.19
N ASP A 74 11.77 -0.33 -1.53
CA ASP A 74 12.62 -1.12 -0.61
C ASP A 74 11.82 -1.66 0.58
N ASN A 75 10.92 -0.84 1.11
CA ASN A 75 10.02 -1.24 2.19
C ASN A 75 8.96 -2.24 1.72
N LEU A 76 8.38 -2.02 0.53
CA LEU A 76 7.41 -2.96 -0.05
C LEU A 76 7.98 -4.34 -0.32
N HIS A 77 9.18 -4.39 -0.91
CA HIS A 77 9.88 -5.66 -1.11
C HIS A 77 10.07 -6.38 0.23
N ALA A 78 10.61 -5.68 1.24
CA ALA A 78 10.82 -6.27 2.56
C ALA A 78 9.51 -6.76 3.22
N LEU A 79 8.42 -5.99 3.13
CA LEU A 79 7.12 -6.36 3.68
C LEU A 79 6.48 -7.56 2.97
N THR A 80 6.78 -7.77 1.69
CA THR A 80 6.13 -8.80 0.86
C THR A 80 6.99 -10.05 0.58
N SER A 81 8.24 -10.07 1.05
CA SER A 81 9.18 -11.19 0.80
C SER A 81 9.17 -12.28 1.86
N PHE A 82 8.24 -12.25 2.82
CA PHE A 82 8.15 -13.28 3.85
C PHE A 82 7.60 -14.59 3.27
N SER A 83 8.45 -15.61 3.16
CA SER A 83 8.16 -16.89 2.48
C SER A 83 6.93 -17.65 2.97
N ASN A 84 6.46 -17.40 4.20
CA ASN A 84 5.41 -18.18 4.83
C ASN A 84 4.06 -17.44 4.92
N ASN A 85 3.96 -16.21 4.42
CA ASN A 85 2.72 -15.42 4.47
C ASN A 85 2.48 -14.75 3.12
N GLN A 86 1.58 -15.31 2.31
CA GLN A 86 1.04 -14.63 1.13
C GLN A 86 0.42 -13.29 1.56
N GLN A 87 0.89 -12.19 0.97
CA GLN A 87 0.35 -10.86 1.23
C GLN A 87 -0.78 -10.56 0.25
N ALA A 88 -1.79 -9.84 0.73
CA ALA A 88 -2.88 -9.33 -0.08
C ALA A 88 -2.73 -7.81 -0.28
N LEU A 89 -3.24 -7.30 -1.41
CA LEU A 89 -3.37 -5.88 -1.69
C LEU A 89 -4.84 -5.50 -1.73
N ARG A 90 -5.20 -4.46 -0.98
CA ARG A 90 -6.54 -3.87 -0.98
C ARG A 90 -6.44 -2.44 -1.49
N ILE A 91 -7.03 -2.17 -2.65
CA ILE A 91 -7.09 -0.82 -3.25
C ILE A 91 -8.46 -0.22 -2.97
N GLU A 92 -8.49 0.98 -2.40
CA GLU A 92 -9.71 1.76 -2.22
C GLU A 92 -9.73 2.96 -3.17
N LEU A 93 -10.69 3.00 -4.08
CA LEU A 93 -10.88 4.10 -5.02
C LEU A 93 -12.17 4.85 -4.69
N LYS A 94 -12.05 6.10 -4.24
CA LYS A 94 -13.21 6.97 -3.99
C LYS A 94 -13.40 7.96 -5.13
N LYS A 95 -14.44 7.74 -5.95
CA LYS A 95 -14.86 8.71 -6.97
C LYS A 95 -15.40 9.98 -6.29
N GLN A 96 -15.08 11.15 -6.84
CA GLN A 96 -15.62 12.42 -6.34
C GLN A 96 -17.14 12.41 -6.36
N GLY A 97 -17.76 12.81 -5.25
CA GLY A 97 -19.22 12.80 -5.06
C GLY A 97 -19.82 11.42 -4.78
N ALA A 98 -19.05 10.32 -4.86
CA ALA A 98 -19.55 9.00 -4.50
C ALA A 98 -19.57 8.84 -2.96
N PRO A 99 -20.62 8.20 -2.41
CA PRO A 99 -20.78 8.03 -0.97
C PRO A 99 -19.80 7.03 -0.37
N LYS A 100 -19.34 6.03 -1.15
CA LYS A 100 -18.45 4.96 -0.71
C LYS A 100 -17.31 4.77 -1.70
N ALA A 101 -16.19 4.26 -1.21
CA ALA A 101 -15.08 3.82 -2.05
C ALA A 101 -15.43 2.46 -2.70
N THR A 102 -14.93 2.23 -3.91
CA THR A 102 -14.86 0.91 -4.53
C THR A 102 -13.62 0.20 -3.99
N VAL A 103 -13.79 -1.00 -3.47
CA VAL A 103 -12.70 -1.84 -2.94
C VAL A 103 -12.31 -2.86 -4.00
N LEU A 104 -11.02 -2.98 -4.29
CA LEU A 104 -10.43 -3.93 -5.24
C LEU A 104 -9.44 -4.83 -4.49
N PRO A 105 -9.80 -6.07 -4.13
CA PRO A 105 -8.93 -7.01 -3.46
C PRO A 105 -8.12 -7.85 -4.45
N TYR A 106 -6.83 -8.02 -4.16
CA TYR A 106 -5.94 -9.01 -4.78
C TYR A 106 -5.36 -9.87 -3.66
N HIS A 107 -5.61 -11.17 -3.67
CA HIS A 107 -5.16 -12.05 -2.59
C HIS A 107 -3.70 -12.49 -2.70
N LYS A 108 -3.05 -12.19 -3.84
CA LYS A 108 -1.61 -12.39 -4.03
C LYS A 108 -0.97 -11.08 -4.46
N PHE A 109 -0.02 -10.61 -3.65
CA PHE A 109 0.74 -9.39 -3.92
C PHE A 109 2.17 -9.52 -3.39
N SER A 110 3.16 -9.32 -4.26
CA SER A 110 4.54 -9.17 -3.84
C SER A 110 5.34 -8.29 -4.80
N VAL A 111 6.40 -7.68 -4.25
CA VAL A 111 7.33 -6.83 -5.00
C VAL A 111 8.71 -7.47 -4.95
N GLY A 112 9.30 -7.71 -6.12
CA GLY A 112 10.65 -8.25 -6.26
C GLY A 112 11.72 -7.33 -5.69
N SER A 113 12.95 -7.84 -5.60
CA SER A 113 14.08 -7.06 -5.11
C SER A 113 14.48 -5.96 -6.11
N LYS A 114 15.32 -5.01 -5.67
CA LYS A 114 15.93 -4.01 -6.56
C LYS A 114 16.68 -4.65 -7.75
N LYS A 115 17.31 -5.81 -7.55
CA LYS A 115 18.01 -6.56 -8.63
C LYS A 115 17.04 -7.09 -9.68
N GLU A 116 15.80 -7.36 -9.28
CA GLU A 116 14.70 -7.79 -10.15
C GLU A 116 13.88 -6.60 -10.66
N ASN A 117 14.40 -5.37 -10.51
CA ASN A 117 13.73 -4.12 -10.87
C ASN A 117 12.36 -3.95 -10.20
N TYR A 118 12.22 -4.46 -8.97
CA TYR A 118 10.98 -4.40 -8.20
C TYR A 118 9.76 -4.98 -8.94
N LYS A 119 9.97 -6.06 -9.71
CA LYS A 119 8.92 -6.72 -10.48
C LYS A 119 7.69 -7.03 -9.62
N LEU A 120 6.52 -6.64 -10.10
CA LEU A 120 5.24 -6.97 -9.47
C LEU A 120 4.92 -8.44 -9.73
N ALA A 121 4.48 -9.15 -8.69
CA ALA A 121 3.68 -10.35 -8.83
C ALA A 121 2.36 -10.11 -8.12
N ILE A 122 1.27 -10.07 -8.91
CA ILE A 122 -0.08 -9.82 -8.44
C ILE A 122 -1.03 -10.82 -9.10
N ASP A 123 -2.00 -11.33 -8.36
CA ASP A 123 -2.98 -12.30 -8.85
C ASP A 123 -4.16 -12.41 -7.87
N GLU A 124 -5.06 -13.34 -8.13
CA GLU A 124 -6.19 -13.69 -7.27
C GLU A 124 -7.07 -12.46 -7.00
N TYR A 125 -7.35 -11.71 -8.07
CA TYR A 125 -8.35 -10.66 -8.05
C TYR A 125 -9.74 -11.25 -7.80
N ASP A 126 -10.46 -10.68 -6.84
CA ASP A 126 -11.78 -11.18 -6.45
C ASP A 126 -12.92 -10.39 -7.14
N SER A 127 -13.09 -9.12 -6.78
CA SER A 127 -14.27 -8.34 -7.14
C SER A 127 -14.02 -6.82 -7.11
N PRO A 128 -14.90 -5.98 -7.69
CA PRO A 128 -16.03 -6.30 -8.57
C PRO A 128 -15.61 -6.62 -10.02
N LYS A 129 -16.36 -7.49 -10.71
CA LYS A 129 -16.09 -7.85 -12.10
C LYS A 129 -15.96 -6.62 -13.01
N GLY A 130 -14.95 -6.63 -13.88
CA GLY A 130 -14.68 -5.55 -14.84
C GLY A 130 -13.86 -4.38 -14.28
N TYR A 131 -13.39 -4.46 -13.04
CA TYR A 131 -12.52 -3.45 -12.42
C TYR A 131 -11.07 -3.94 -12.21
N ASP A 132 -10.75 -5.16 -12.67
CA ASP A 132 -9.38 -5.65 -12.66
C ASP A 132 -8.55 -4.86 -13.68
N ALA A 133 -7.62 -4.07 -13.15
CA ALA A 133 -6.72 -3.23 -13.92
C ALA A 133 -5.25 -3.46 -13.57
N LEU A 134 -4.93 -4.28 -12.55
CA LEU A 134 -3.54 -4.54 -12.17
C LEU A 134 -3.05 -5.93 -12.58
N SER A 135 -3.91 -6.92 -12.82
CA SER A 135 -3.46 -8.27 -13.17
C SER A 135 -2.68 -8.35 -14.49
N TYR A 136 -2.75 -7.31 -15.33
CA TYR A 136 -2.04 -7.22 -16.62
C TYR A 136 -0.68 -6.50 -16.54
N HIS A 137 -0.27 -6.02 -15.35
CA HIS A 137 1.00 -5.32 -15.12
C HIS A 137 2.11 -6.27 -14.65
#